data_AF-F5XKF3-F1
#
_entry.id   AF-F5XKF3-F1
#
_cell.length_a   1.000
_cell.length_b   1.000
_cell.length_c   1.000
_cell.angle_alpha   90.00
_cell.angle_beta   90.00
_cell.angle_gamma   90.00
#
_symmetry.space_group_name_H-M   'P 1'
#
loop_
_entity.id
_entity.type
_entity.pdbx_description
1 polymer ?
#
loop_
_entity_poly.entity_id
_entity_poly.type
_entity_poly.pdbx_seq_one_letter_code
_entity_poly.pdbx_strand_id
1 'polypeptide(L)'
;MDAVTTPVRGEQPAVEELILGPRPNRPVPRWLLMVASIMAVLLICGFAVWRFWPQPGPPLSLAQLQDAYAGMVRGDGVNDASVLTRRGSNQDAVTVSPTDCTALVETIMINRLPAAALDGVGTYWLEGTWSIALFTLRFDDSSAAQAELTRAATALDTCAGERVSLAANPTSGGENGSATLWQAVVGHTSEQTTSTGLSYTLAMPDGLMIGQLMTYRNTVSWQFRYAAGVTTYASDPADRLIQSLQNQLDAVAATASR
;
A
#
# COMPACT_ATOMS: atom_id res chain seq x y z
N MET A 1 -27.80 -38.27 109.22
CA MET A 1 -26.91 -37.20 108.73
C MET A 1 -26.25 -37.74 107.47
N ASP A 2 -26.59 -37.37 106.24
CA ASP A 2 -27.51 -36.36 105.72
C ASP A 2 -28.14 -36.86 104.43
N ALA A 3 -29.40 -36.48 104.21
CA ALA A 3 -30.14 -36.68 102.98
C ALA A 3 -29.81 -35.54 102.01
N VAL A 4 -29.61 -35.83 100.73
CA VAL A 4 -29.68 -34.81 99.68
C VAL A 4 -30.44 -35.35 98.47
N THR A 5 -31.58 -34.70 98.28
CA THR A 5 -32.57 -34.80 97.22
C THR A 5 -32.06 -34.11 95.94
N THR A 6 -32.44 -34.64 94.77
CA THR A 6 -32.26 -34.00 93.45
C THR A 6 -33.07 -32.71 93.30
N PRO A 7 -32.66 -31.80 92.40
CA PRO A 7 -33.54 -31.42 91.28
C PRO A 7 -32.78 -31.14 89.97
N VAL A 8 -33.24 -31.65 88.81
CA VAL A 8 -34.19 -31.09 87.82
C VAL A 8 -33.48 -30.57 86.57
N ARG A 9 -33.91 -31.16 85.47
CA ARG A 9 -33.61 -30.94 84.06
C ARG A 9 -34.04 -29.53 83.63
N GLY A 10 -33.07 -28.73 83.17
CA GLY A 10 -33.31 -27.55 82.33
C GLY A 10 -33.06 -27.92 80.88
N GLU A 11 -34.13 -27.91 80.08
CA GLU A 11 -34.10 -28.03 78.63
C GLU A 11 -33.61 -26.70 78.04
N GLN A 12 -32.52 -26.74 77.26
CA GLN A 12 -31.99 -25.58 76.54
C GLN A 12 -32.12 -25.86 75.03
N PRO A 13 -32.66 -24.92 74.24
CA PRO A 13 -33.08 -25.16 72.87
C PRO A 13 -31.88 -25.27 71.92
N ALA A 14 -32.12 -25.97 70.81
CA ALA A 14 -31.18 -26.32 69.76
C ALA A 14 -30.21 -25.18 69.39
N VAL A 15 -28.91 -25.43 69.60
CA VAL A 15 -27.88 -24.79 68.80
C VAL A 15 -27.88 -25.53 67.47
N GLU A 16 -28.51 -24.93 66.46
CA GLU A 16 -28.37 -25.33 65.07
C GLU A 16 -26.93 -24.97 64.65
N GLU A 17 -25.97 -25.84 64.98
CA GLU A 17 -24.63 -25.75 64.43
C GLU A 17 -24.73 -25.98 62.92
N LEU A 18 -24.55 -24.90 62.17
CA LEU A 18 -24.33 -24.95 60.73
C LEU A 18 -22.95 -25.62 60.49
N ILE A 19 -22.91 -26.95 60.54
CA ILE A 19 -21.72 -27.71 60.13
C ILE A 19 -21.58 -27.50 58.62
N LEU A 20 -20.61 -26.68 58.23
CA LEU A 20 -20.16 -26.54 56.86
C LEU A 20 -19.51 -27.89 56.46
N GLY A 21 -20.32 -28.85 56.02
CA GLY A 21 -19.82 -30.09 55.47
C GLY A 21 -18.92 -29.81 54.27
N PRO A 22 -17.82 -30.58 54.08
CA PRO A 22 -16.96 -30.41 52.93
C PRO A 22 -17.79 -30.55 51.65
N ARG A 23 -17.82 -29.49 50.83
CA ARG A 23 -18.48 -29.55 49.52
C ARG A 23 -17.89 -30.74 48.76
N PRO A 24 -18.71 -31.66 48.23
CA PRO A 24 -18.19 -32.72 47.38
C PRO A 24 -17.51 -32.06 46.17
N ASN A 25 -16.23 -32.36 45.97
CA ASN A 25 -15.49 -31.98 44.77
C ASN A 25 -16.23 -32.57 43.57
N ARG A 26 -17.08 -31.76 42.93
CA ARG A 26 -17.74 -32.16 41.68
C ARG A 26 -16.63 -32.33 40.64
N PRO A 27 -16.45 -33.52 40.06
CA PRO A 27 -15.44 -33.72 39.04
C PRO A 27 -15.77 -32.80 37.85
N VAL A 28 -14.78 -32.02 37.42
CA VAL A 28 -14.90 -31.21 36.20
C VAL A 28 -15.22 -32.16 35.05
N PRO A 29 -16.32 -31.96 34.33
CA PRO A 29 -16.71 -32.91 33.30
C PRO A 29 -15.68 -32.85 32.16
N ARG A 30 -15.29 -34.03 31.64
CA ARG A 30 -14.21 -34.19 30.67
C ARG A 30 -14.36 -33.32 29.40
N TRP A 31 -15.59 -32.98 29.02
CA TRP A 31 -15.86 -32.09 27.88
C TRP A 31 -15.39 -30.65 28.14
N LEU A 32 -15.50 -30.15 29.39
CA LEU A 32 -14.98 -28.83 29.77
C LEU A 32 -13.45 -28.80 29.69
N LEU A 33 -12.79 -29.90 30.07
CA LEU A 33 -11.34 -30.04 29.91
C LEU A 33 -10.95 -30.09 28.43
N MET A 34 -11.66 -30.85 27.60
CA MET A 34 -11.42 -30.87 26.14
C MET A 34 -11.59 -29.49 25.50
N VAL A 35 -12.67 -28.76 25.82
CA VAL A 35 -12.90 -27.41 25.28
C VAL A 35 -11.80 -26.45 25.72
N ALA A 36 -11.40 -26.49 26.99
CA ALA A 36 -10.29 -25.67 27.48
C ALA A 36 -8.96 -26.01 26.78
N SER A 37 -8.67 -27.29 26.54
CA SER A 37 -7.48 -27.72 25.80
C SER A 37 -7.51 -27.26 24.34
N ILE A 38 -8.65 -27.38 23.65
CA ILE A 38 -8.81 -26.91 22.27
C ILE A 38 -8.61 -25.39 22.20
N MET A 39 -9.23 -24.64 23.10
CA MET A 39 -9.07 -23.19 23.16
C MET A 39 -7.62 -22.78 23.47
N ALA A 40 -6.94 -23.48 24.37
CA ALA A 40 -5.54 -23.24 24.67
C ALA A 40 -4.65 -23.49 23.43
N VAL A 41 -4.87 -24.58 22.70
CA VAL A 41 -4.15 -24.86 21.45
C VAL A 41 -4.42 -23.80 20.40
N LEU A 42 -5.68 -23.38 20.21
CA LEU A 42 -6.03 -22.31 19.26
C LEU A 42 -5.40 -20.98 19.62
N LEU A 43 -5.34 -20.62 20.90
CA LEU A 43 -4.67 -19.40 21.36
C LEU A 43 -3.15 -19.47 21.16
N ILE A 44 -2.54 -20.62 21.43
CA ILE A 44 -1.10 -20.83 21.20
C ILE A 44 -0.78 -20.77 19.70
N CYS A 45 -1.58 -21.43 18.86
CA CYS A 45 -1.44 -21.38 17.41
C CYS A 45 -1.66 -19.95 16.88
N GLY A 46 -2.69 -19.25 17.36
CA GLY A 46 -2.95 -17.85 17.01
C GLY A 46 -1.82 -16.92 17.43
N PHE A 47 -1.25 -17.13 18.62
CA PHE A 47 -0.10 -16.37 19.10
C PHE A 47 1.18 -16.68 18.33
N ALA A 48 1.42 -17.96 17.99
CA ALA A 48 2.55 -18.36 17.15
C ALA A 48 2.43 -17.74 15.75
N VAL A 49 1.25 -17.83 15.12
CA VAL A 49 1.01 -17.18 13.83
C VAL A 49 1.21 -15.68 13.92
N TRP A 50 0.67 -15.00 14.94
CA TRP A 50 0.87 -13.58 15.13
C TRP A 50 2.34 -13.20 15.35
N ARG A 51 3.07 -14.00 16.13
CA ARG A 51 4.47 -13.73 16.49
C ARG A 51 5.44 -14.00 15.34
N PHE A 52 5.14 -14.97 14.50
CA PHE A 52 5.93 -15.35 13.33
C PHE A 52 5.38 -14.78 12.03
N TRP A 53 4.27 -14.02 12.09
CA TRP A 53 3.81 -13.30 10.92
C TRP A 53 4.82 -12.22 10.57
N PRO A 54 5.30 -12.20 9.32
CA PRO A 54 6.25 -11.19 8.88
C PRO A 54 5.57 -9.83 9.04
N GLN A 55 6.09 -9.00 9.96
CA GLN A 55 5.66 -7.62 10.03
C GLN A 55 6.16 -6.90 8.78
N PRO A 56 5.35 -6.00 8.19
CA PRO A 56 5.83 -5.16 7.11
C PRO A 56 7.08 -4.42 7.59
N GLY A 57 8.13 -4.46 6.76
CA GLY A 57 9.38 -3.78 7.08
C GLY A 57 9.16 -2.28 7.29
N PRO A 58 10.08 -1.58 7.98
CA PRO A 58 9.94 -0.15 8.25
C PRO A 58 9.75 0.64 6.94
N PRO A 59 9.05 1.79 6.99
CA PRO A 59 8.94 2.71 5.86
C PRO A 59 10.30 3.02 5.26
N LEU A 60 10.36 3.08 3.92
CA LEU A 60 11.54 3.55 3.20
C LEU A 60 11.71 5.06 3.42
N SER A 61 12.95 5.48 3.60
CA SER A 61 13.38 6.88 3.60
C SER A 61 13.71 7.36 2.19
N LEU A 62 13.76 8.69 2.00
CA LEU A 62 14.18 9.27 0.72
C LEU A 62 15.60 8.84 0.32
N ALA A 63 16.53 8.76 1.29
CA ALA A 63 17.90 8.33 1.03
C ALA A 63 17.96 6.90 0.47
N GLN A 64 17.16 5.98 1.03
CA GLN A 64 17.06 4.61 0.51
C GLN A 64 16.49 4.57 -0.91
N LEU A 65 15.53 5.44 -1.23
CA LEU A 65 15.03 5.56 -2.60
C LEU A 65 16.11 6.08 -3.56
N GLN A 66 16.90 7.06 -3.14
CA GLN A 66 18.01 7.58 -3.93
C GLN A 66 19.06 6.49 -4.18
N ASP A 67 19.39 5.69 -3.16
CA ASP A 67 20.34 4.56 -3.28
C ASP A 67 19.81 3.47 -4.21
N ALA A 68 18.53 3.12 -4.11
CA ALA A 68 17.91 2.13 -4.99
C ALA A 68 17.96 2.57 -6.46
N TYR A 69 17.68 3.84 -6.72
CA TYR A 69 17.74 4.41 -8.07
C TYR A 69 19.18 4.63 -8.55
N ALA A 70 20.14 4.91 -7.66
CA ALA A 70 21.56 5.00 -8.01
C ALA A 70 22.08 3.69 -8.65
N GLY A 71 21.54 2.54 -8.23
CA GLY A 71 21.82 1.23 -8.82
C GLY A 71 21.15 0.97 -10.18
N MET A 72 20.22 1.83 -10.63
CA MET A 72 19.51 1.69 -11.89
C MET A 72 20.19 2.52 -12.99
N VAL A 73 21.10 1.88 -13.72
CA VAL A 73 21.82 2.50 -14.85
C VAL A 73 21.25 2.06 -16.19
N ARG A 74 21.34 2.96 -17.16
CA ARG A 74 21.10 2.69 -18.58
C ARG A 74 22.12 1.71 -19.16
N GLY A 75 21.85 1.21 -20.36
CA GLY A 75 22.81 0.39 -21.12
C GLY A 75 24.13 1.09 -21.45
N ASP A 76 24.16 2.43 -21.45
CA ASP A 76 25.35 3.26 -21.61
C ASP A 76 26.04 3.61 -20.26
N GLY A 77 25.54 3.07 -19.14
CA GLY A 77 26.09 3.28 -17.80
C GLY A 77 25.67 4.60 -17.13
N VAL A 78 24.83 5.42 -17.78
CA VAL A 78 24.37 6.70 -17.23
C VAL A 78 23.18 6.49 -16.29
N ASN A 79 23.14 7.29 -15.22
CA ASN A 79 22.04 7.36 -14.28
C ASN A 79 21.44 8.77 -14.27
N ASP A 80 20.21 8.91 -14.76
CA ASP A 80 19.47 10.17 -14.83
C ASP A 80 18.45 10.27 -13.67
N ALA A 81 18.74 9.68 -12.51
CA ALA A 81 17.86 9.74 -11.35
C ALA A 81 17.83 11.16 -10.75
N SER A 82 16.62 11.61 -10.42
CA SER A 82 16.35 12.93 -9.88
C SER A 82 15.40 12.83 -8.70
N VAL A 83 15.58 13.71 -7.72
CA VAL A 83 14.67 13.82 -6.59
C VAL A 83 13.43 14.61 -7.01
N LEU A 84 12.27 14.02 -6.76
CA LEU A 84 10.97 14.62 -7.00
C LEU A 84 10.50 15.28 -5.70
N THR A 85 10.24 16.59 -5.74
CA THR A 85 9.71 17.34 -4.62
C THR A 85 8.57 18.24 -5.06
N ARG A 86 7.69 18.61 -4.13
CA ARG A 86 6.60 19.55 -4.40
C ARG A 86 7.09 20.91 -4.93
N ARG A 87 8.27 21.35 -4.51
CA ARG A 87 8.86 22.63 -4.96
C ARG A 87 9.26 22.61 -6.44
N GLY A 88 9.62 21.45 -6.98
CA GLY A 88 9.92 21.26 -8.39
C GLY A 88 8.71 20.84 -9.23
N SER A 89 7.51 20.81 -8.64
CA SER A 89 6.29 20.35 -9.28
C SER A 89 5.53 21.51 -9.93
N ASN A 90 4.98 21.25 -11.12
CA ASN A 90 4.16 22.22 -11.88
C ASN A 90 2.68 22.15 -11.47
N GLN A 91 2.38 22.36 -10.18
CA GLN A 91 1.06 22.08 -9.61
C GLN A 91 -0.13 22.78 -10.32
N ASP A 92 0.11 23.97 -10.89
CA ASP A 92 -0.91 24.81 -11.53
C ASP A 92 -0.80 24.90 -13.06
N ALA A 93 0.10 24.12 -13.67
CA ALA A 93 0.43 24.26 -15.08
C ALA A 93 -0.54 23.54 -16.03
N VAL A 94 -1.37 22.61 -15.55
CA VAL A 94 -2.27 21.83 -16.42
C VAL A 94 -3.60 21.53 -15.71
N THR A 95 -4.70 21.70 -16.46
CA THR A 95 -6.04 21.27 -16.05
C THR A 95 -6.38 19.94 -16.71
N VAL A 96 -6.93 18.99 -15.93
CA VAL A 96 -7.40 17.68 -16.43
C VAL A 96 -8.92 17.67 -16.49
N SER A 97 -9.47 17.18 -17.59
CA SER A 97 -10.91 16.97 -17.77
C SER A 97 -11.18 15.60 -18.38
N PRO A 98 -12.05 14.75 -17.78
CA PRO A 98 -12.71 14.95 -16.48
C PRO A 98 -11.73 15.01 -15.30
N THR A 99 -12.08 15.76 -14.26
CA THR A 99 -11.21 15.93 -13.08
C THR A 99 -10.94 14.61 -12.34
N ASP A 100 -11.89 13.67 -12.40
CA ASP A 100 -11.78 12.38 -11.72
C ASP A 100 -10.64 11.51 -12.30
N CYS A 101 -10.25 11.75 -13.57
CA CYS A 101 -9.17 11.02 -14.24
C CYS A 101 -7.77 11.51 -13.89
N THR A 102 -7.68 12.56 -13.07
CA THR A 102 -6.43 13.21 -12.67
C THR A 102 -5.38 12.23 -12.14
N ALA A 103 -5.78 11.27 -11.29
CA ALA A 103 -4.86 10.33 -10.65
C ALA A 103 -4.10 9.45 -11.67
N LEU A 104 -4.62 9.29 -12.88
CA LEU A 104 -4.01 8.49 -13.94
C LEU A 104 -2.94 9.25 -14.74
N VAL A 105 -2.90 10.58 -14.65
CA VAL A 105 -2.07 11.40 -15.56
C VAL A 105 -1.20 12.43 -14.86
N GLU A 106 -1.50 12.78 -13.61
CA GLU A 106 -0.90 13.95 -12.96
C GLU A 106 0.61 13.86 -12.76
N THR A 107 1.13 12.68 -12.45
CA THR A 107 2.55 12.59 -12.10
C THR A 107 3.47 12.60 -13.31
N ILE A 108 3.03 12.07 -14.45
CA ILE A 108 3.88 12.07 -15.65
C ILE A 108 3.55 13.19 -16.64
N MET A 109 2.27 13.46 -16.90
CA MET A 109 1.91 14.45 -17.92
C MET A 109 1.94 15.87 -17.40
N ILE A 110 1.83 16.04 -16.08
CA ILE A 110 1.72 17.35 -15.44
C ILE A 110 2.92 17.62 -14.51
N ASN A 111 3.80 16.61 -14.32
CA ASN A 111 4.88 16.66 -13.33
C ASN A 111 4.34 17.10 -11.95
N ARG A 112 3.20 16.51 -11.56
CA ARG A 112 2.49 16.81 -10.32
C ARG A 112 2.46 15.62 -9.37
N LEU A 113 3.02 15.82 -8.18
CA LEU A 113 2.94 14.84 -7.11
C LEU A 113 1.52 14.80 -6.55
N PRO A 114 0.95 13.61 -6.26
CA PRO A 114 -0.26 13.47 -5.48
C PRO A 114 -0.18 14.28 -4.18
N ALA A 115 -1.30 14.80 -3.71
CA ALA A 115 -1.33 15.70 -2.54
C ALA A 115 -0.77 15.05 -1.26
N ALA A 116 -0.91 13.72 -1.12
CA ALA A 116 -0.41 12.95 0.00
C ALA A 116 1.06 12.50 -0.14
N ALA A 117 1.66 12.64 -1.34
CA ALA A 117 3.05 12.28 -1.54
C ALA A 117 3.98 13.32 -0.88
N LEU A 118 4.99 12.82 -0.18
CA LEU A 118 6.01 13.61 0.52
C LEU A 118 7.08 14.09 -0.45
N ASP A 119 7.68 13.15 -1.15
CA ASP A 119 8.77 13.29 -2.11
C ASP A 119 8.88 12.01 -2.94
N GLY A 120 9.88 11.91 -3.79
CA GLY A 120 10.16 10.68 -4.53
C GLY A 120 11.49 10.74 -5.27
N VAL A 121 11.75 9.69 -6.02
CA VAL A 121 12.88 9.61 -6.94
C VAL A 121 12.37 9.10 -8.28
N GLY A 122 12.81 9.73 -9.37
CA GLY A 122 12.41 9.37 -10.71
C GLY A 122 13.57 9.38 -11.68
N THR A 123 13.45 8.57 -12.72
CA THR A 123 14.37 8.54 -13.85
C THR A 123 13.57 8.41 -15.14
N TYR A 124 14.17 8.80 -16.24
CA TYR A 124 13.55 8.86 -17.54
C TYR A 124 14.52 8.43 -18.63
N TRP A 125 14.00 7.64 -19.56
CA TRP A 125 14.72 7.11 -20.69
C TRP A 125 13.97 7.45 -21.98
N LEU A 126 14.71 7.95 -22.96
CA LEU A 126 14.19 8.28 -24.29
C LEU A 126 15.09 7.63 -25.33
N GLU A 127 14.51 6.80 -26.20
CA GLU A 127 15.23 6.12 -27.28
C GLU A 127 14.35 6.06 -28.53
N GLY A 128 14.69 6.89 -29.52
CA GLY A 128 13.96 6.96 -30.79
C GLY A 128 12.48 7.30 -30.58
N THR A 129 11.60 6.34 -30.91
CA THR A 129 10.14 6.45 -30.82
C THR A 129 9.55 5.97 -29.50
N TRP A 130 10.39 5.61 -28.52
CA TRP A 130 9.98 5.05 -27.25
C TRP A 130 10.50 5.88 -26.09
N SER A 131 9.70 5.97 -25.04
CA SER A 131 10.14 6.54 -23.77
C SER A 131 9.63 5.75 -22.58
N ILE A 132 10.42 5.74 -21.52
CA ILE A 132 10.10 5.10 -20.25
C ILE A 132 10.34 6.10 -19.15
N ALA A 133 9.32 6.39 -18.35
CA ALA A 133 9.49 7.08 -17.08
C ALA A 133 9.27 6.08 -15.95
N LEU A 134 10.14 6.09 -14.96
CA LEU A 134 10.00 5.29 -13.75
C LEU A 134 10.24 6.17 -12.55
N PHE A 135 9.29 6.24 -11.64
CA PHE A 135 9.45 6.99 -10.41
C PHE A 135 8.75 6.32 -9.24
N THR A 136 9.28 6.56 -8.05
CA THR A 136 8.77 6.02 -6.80
C THR A 136 8.52 7.19 -5.87
N LEU A 137 7.27 7.37 -5.47
CA LEU A 137 6.86 8.40 -4.52
C LEU A 137 6.70 7.80 -3.13
N ARG A 138 7.09 8.58 -2.13
CA ARG A 138 7.04 8.22 -0.72
C ARG A 138 5.82 8.84 -0.05
N PHE A 139 5.17 8.03 0.77
CA PHE A 139 4.06 8.41 1.63
C PHE A 139 4.46 8.21 3.10
N ASP A 140 3.64 8.73 4.01
CA ASP A 140 3.91 8.62 5.46
C ASP A 140 4.00 7.15 5.90
N ASP A 141 3.12 6.30 5.39
CA ASP A 141 3.08 4.87 5.68
C ASP A 141 2.46 4.05 4.55
N SER A 142 2.38 2.73 4.77
CA SER A 142 1.78 1.79 3.81
C SER A 142 0.29 2.00 3.57
N SER A 143 -0.45 2.54 4.54
CA SER A 143 -1.87 2.81 4.39
C SER A 143 -2.10 4.02 3.47
N ALA A 144 -1.26 5.05 3.58
CA ALA A 144 -1.29 6.20 2.69
C ALA A 144 -0.89 5.82 1.25
N ALA A 145 0.13 4.96 1.08
CA ALA A 145 0.48 4.42 -0.24
C ALA A 145 -0.64 3.57 -0.84
N GLN A 146 -1.30 2.73 -0.04
CA GLN A 146 -2.45 1.93 -0.50
C GLN A 146 -3.66 2.80 -0.87
N ALA A 147 -3.91 3.88 -0.12
CA ALA A 147 -4.97 4.83 -0.42
C ALA A 147 -4.73 5.50 -1.78
N GLU A 148 -3.48 5.81 -2.10
CA GLU A 148 -3.10 6.35 -3.41
C GLU A 148 -3.33 5.35 -4.55
N LEU A 149 -2.93 4.08 -4.39
CA LEU A 149 -3.23 3.04 -5.38
C LEU A 149 -4.74 2.89 -5.58
N THR A 150 -5.51 2.91 -4.49
CA THR A 150 -6.98 2.81 -4.53
C THR A 150 -7.60 4.02 -5.23
N ARG A 151 -7.06 5.22 -5.03
CA ARG A 151 -7.48 6.44 -5.72
C ARG A 151 -7.25 6.32 -7.23
N ALA A 152 -6.08 5.81 -7.64
CA ALA A 152 -5.79 5.57 -9.05
C ALA A 152 -6.69 4.48 -9.66
N ALA A 153 -6.95 3.39 -8.93
CA ALA A 153 -7.85 2.32 -9.40
C ALA A 153 -9.30 2.83 -9.56
N THR A 154 -9.79 3.63 -8.61
CA THR A 154 -11.12 4.26 -8.69
C THR A 154 -11.21 5.21 -9.90
N ALA A 155 -10.14 5.98 -10.15
CA ALA A 155 -10.06 6.85 -11.32
C ALA A 155 -10.06 6.03 -12.62
N LEU A 156 -9.37 4.89 -12.67
CA LEU A 156 -9.40 3.98 -13.82
C LEU A 156 -10.82 3.46 -14.07
N ASP A 157 -11.48 2.94 -13.04
CA ASP A 157 -12.86 2.41 -13.16
C ASP A 157 -13.84 3.48 -13.62
N THR A 158 -13.64 4.73 -13.21
CA THR A 158 -14.49 5.87 -13.59
C THR A 158 -14.22 6.33 -15.02
N CYS A 159 -12.96 6.31 -15.45
CA CYS A 159 -12.53 6.95 -16.70
C CYS A 159 -12.28 5.97 -17.84
N ALA A 160 -12.38 4.66 -17.62
CA ALA A 160 -12.19 3.68 -18.69
C ALA A 160 -13.17 3.91 -19.85
N GLY A 161 -12.64 4.01 -21.07
CA GLY A 161 -13.37 4.35 -22.28
C GLY A 161 -13.60 5.85 -22.49
N GLU A 162 -13.33 6.68 -21.48
CA GLU A 162 -13.50 8.13 -21.58
C GLU A 162 -12.28 8.81 -22.22
N ARG A 163 -12.55 9.95 -22.84
CA ARG A 163 -11.51 10.85 -23.35
C ARG A 163 -11.06 11.80 -22.26
N VAL A 164 -9.80 11.69 -21.87
CA VAL A 164 -9.14 12.62 -20.95
C VAL A 164 -8.44 13.70 -21.76
N SER A 165 -8.70 14.95 -21.39
CA SER A 165 -8.07 16.14 -21.95
C SER A 165 -7.18 16.80 -20.92
N LEU A 166 -5.97 17.18 -21.33
CA LEU A 166 -5.03 17.93 -20.52
C LEU A 166 -4.77 19.26 -21.21
N ALA A 167 -5.14 20.36 -20.56
CA ALA A 167 -4.96 21.71 -21.08
C ALA A 167 -3.89 22.43 -20.27
N ALA A 168 -2.78 22.80 -20.91
CA ALA A 168 -1.76 23.63 -20.30
C ALA A 168 -2.35 25.01 -19.92
N ASN A 169 -2.04 25.49 -18.72
CA ASN A 169 -2.48 26.78 -18.23
C ASN A 169 -1.64 27.88 -18.91
N PRO A 170 -2.26 28.81 -19.66
CA PRO A 170 -1.52 29.82 -20.43
C PRO A 170 -0.64 30.75 -19.58
N THR A 171 -0.84 30.80 -18.26
CA THR A 171 -0.02 31.61 -17.34
C THR A 171 1.22 30.89 -16.80
N SER A 172 1.38 29.58 -17.04
CA SER A 172 2.58 28.83 -16.65
C SER A 172 3.70 29.03 -17.67
N GLY A 173 4.30 30.23 -17.68
CA GLY A 173 5.65 30.64 -18.10
C GLY A 173 6.47 29.89 -19.17
N GLY A 174 5.90 29.08 -20.05
CA GLY A 174 6.58 28.51 -21.20
C GLY A 174 6.61 29.53 -22.34
N GLU A 175 7.79 29.78 -22.89
CA GLU A 175 8.11 30.82 -23.89
C GLU A 175 7.33 30.75 -25.22
N ASN A 176 6.35 29.85 -25.35
CA ASN A 176 5.41 29.83 -26.46
C ASN A 176 4.01 29.61 -25.88
N GLY A 177 3.24 30.69 -25.73
CA GLY A 177 1.88 30.74 -25.16
C GLY A 177 0.79 30.03 -25.97
N SER A 178 1.08 28.84 -26.50
CA SER A 178 0.07 27.94 -27.05
C SER A 178 -0.49 27.08 -25.93
N ALA A 179 -1.79 27.16 -25.68
CA ALA A 179 -2.50 26.21 -24.84
C ALA A 179 -2.39 24.83 -25.52
N THR A 180 -1.41 24.03 -25.14
CA THR A 180 -1.27 22.67 -25.65
C THR A 180 -2.38 21.82 -25.02
N LEU A 181 -3.32 21.38 -25.86
CA LEU A 181 -4.36 20.44 -25.49
C LEU A 181 -3.92 19.04 -25.90
N TRP A 182 -3.67 18.19 -24.92
CA TRP A 182 -3.43 16.77 -25.12
C TRP A 182 -4.71 15.99 -24.88
N GLN A 183 -4.95 14.96 -25.67
CA GLN A 183 -6.09 14.07 -25.51
C GLN A 183 -5.64 12.61 -25.52
N ALA A 184 -6.16 11.82 -24.60
CA ALA A 184 -5.97 10.39 -24.57
C ALA A 184 -7.29 9.69 -24.24
N VAL A 185 -7.48 8.48 -24.75
CA VAL A 185 -8.58 7.60 -24.32
C VAL A 185 -8.04 6.62 -23.30
N VAL A 186 -8.65 6.57 -22.12
CA VAL A 186 -8.24 5.63 -21.08
C VAL A 186 -8.79 4.25 -21.41
N GLY A 187 -7.97 3.23 -21.20
CA GLY A 187 -8.37 1.83 -21.37
C GLY A 187 -7.82 0.97 -20.25
N HIS A 188 -8.43 -0.18 -20.04
CA HIS A 188 -7.84 -1.23 -19.22
C HIS A 188 -6.77 -1.96 -20.02
N THR A 189 -5.71 -2.37 -19.33
CA THR A 189 -4.89 -3.47 -19.85
C THR A 189 -5.63 -4.79 -19.63
N SER A 190 -5.28 -5.84 -20.38
CA SER A 190 -5.75 -7.20 -20.08
C SER A 190 -5.14 -7.75 -18.77
N GLU A 191 -4.15 -7.06 -18.21
CA GLU A 191 -3.45 -7.42 -16.98
C GLU A 191 -4.12 -6.80 -15.75
N GLN A 192 -4.16 -7.59 -14.69
CA GLN A 192 -5.11 -7.46 -13.61
C GLN A 192 -4.77 -6.29 -12.67
N THR A 193 -5.81 -5.60 -12.20
CA THR A 193 -5.71 -4.80 -10.97
C THR A 193 -5.64 -5.76 -9.79
N THR A 194 -4.59 -5.65 -8.98
CA THR A 194 -4.40 -6.45 -7.76
C THR A 194 -4.45 -5.53 -6.54
N SER A 195 -4.41 -6.11 -5.34
CA SER A 195 -4.28 -5.31 -4.12
C SER A 195 -2.99 -4.47 -4.09
N THR A 196 -1.98 -4.82 -4.89
CA THR A 196 -0.65 -4.20 -4.86
C THR A 196 -0.22 -3.57 -6.18
N GLY A 197 -1.08 -3.56 -7.20
CA GLY A 197 -0.73 -2.99 -8.49
C GLY A 197 -1.91 -2.73 -9.41
N LEU A 198 -1.70 -1.84 -10.36
CA LEU A 198 -2.70 -1.33 -11.31
C LEU A 198 -2.03 -1.14 -12.68
N SER A 199 -2.68 -1.57 -13.76
CA SER A 199 -2.17 -1.38 -15.13
C SER A 199 -3.26 -0.86 -16.06
N TYR A 200 -2.97 0.20 -16.80
CA TYR A 200 -3.91 0.85 -17.72
C TYR A 200 -3.22 1.41 -18.96
N THR A 201 -4.02 1.74 -19.96
CA THR A 201 -3.56 2.31 -21.23
C THR A 201 -4.11 3.71 -21.42
N LEU A 202 -3.35 4.56 -22.09
CA LEU A 202 -3.75 5.86 -22.59
C LEU A 202 -3.49 5.85 -24.11
N ALA A 203 -4.55 5.69 -24.89
CA ALA A 203 -4.47 5.73 -26.35
C ALA A 203 -4.40 7.18 -26.81
N MET A 204 -3.26 7.57 -27.37
CA MET A 204 -2.99 8.92 -27.86
C MET A 204 -3.08 8.95 -29.39
N PRO A 205 -3.19 10.13 -30.03
CA PRO A 205 -3.32 10.22 -31.48
C PRO A 205 -2.16 9.60 -32.27
N ASP A 206 -0.96 9.60 -31.69
CA ASP A 206 0.29 9.18 -32.35
C ASP A 206 0.89 7.89 -31.77
N GLY A 207 0.25 7.27 -30.78
CA GLY A 207 0.81 6.10 -30.12
C GLY A 207 0.03 5.66 -28.88
N LEU A 208 0.65 4.73 -28.15
CA LEU A 208 0.08 4.14 -26.95
C LEU A 208 0.99 4.43 -25.76
N MET A 209 0.40 4.93 -24.67
CA MET A 209 1.05 5.00 -23.37
C MET A 209 0.46 3.96 -22.42
N ILE A 210 1.31 3.33 -21.62
CA ILE A 210 0.93 2.36 -20.61
C ILE A 210 1.38 2.88 -19.26
N GLY A 211 0.45 2.94 -18.31
CA GLY A 211 0.75 3.23 -16.91
C GLY A 211 0.64 1.96 -16.08
N GLN A 212 1.70 1.66 -15.32
CA GLN A 212 1.71 0.61 -14.32
C GLN A 212 2.07 1.20 -12.96
N LEU A 213 1.27 0.90 -11.95
CA LEU A 213 1.52 1.29 -10.57
C LEU A 213 1.75 0.05 -9.73
N MET A 214 2.63 0.18 -8.75
CA MET A 214 2.90 -0.85 -7.77
C MET A 214 3.11 -0.21 -6.39
N THR A 215 2.46 -0.75 -5.37
CA THR A 215 2.75 -0.40 -3.98
C THR A 215 3.87 -1.27 -3.44
N TYR A 216 4.80 -0.67 -2.70
CA TYR A 216 5.79 -1.39 -1.92
C TYR A 216 6.08 -0.63 -0.62
N ARG A 217 5.81 -1.25 0.54
CA ARG A 217 5.89 -0.58 1.85
C ARG A 217 5.08 0.74 1.84
N ASN A 218 5.71 1.88 2.14
CA ASN A 218 5.10 3.22 2.14
C ASN A 218 5.29 3.96 0.80
N THR A 219 5.58 3.25 -0.28
CA THR A 219 5.81 3.88 -1.59
C THR A 219 4.85 3.36 -2.64
N VAL A 220 4.62 4.20 -3.64
CA VAL A 220 4.00 3.80 -4.89
C VAL A 220 4.99 4.09 -6.00
N SER A 221 5.26 3.09 -6.82
CA SER A 221 6.11 3.19 -8.00
C SER A 221 5.21 3.26 -9.22
N TRP A 222 5.40 4.27 -10.05
CA TRP A 222 4.79 4.37 -11.35
C TRP A 222 5.83 4.09 -12.41
N GLN A 223 5.43 3.30 -13.38
CA GLN A 223 6.12 3.13 -14.63
C GLN A 223 5.19 3.56 -15.74
N PHE A 224 5.71 4.41 -16.62
CA PHE A 224 5.04 4.78 -17.85
C PHE A 224 5.90 4.42 -19.03
N ARG A 225 5.26 3.86 -20.05
CA ARG A 225 5.92 3.52 -21.31
C ARG A 225 5.12 4.13 -22.44
N TYR A 226 5.77 4.93 -23.26
CA TYR A 226 5.19 5.46 -24.48
C TYR A 226 5.87 4.86 -25.71
N ALA A 227 5.06 4.62 -26.73
CA ALA A 227 5.46 4.03 -27.99
C ALA A 227 4.72 4.70 -29.14
N ALA A 228 5.44 5.47 -29.97
CA ALA A 228 4.83 6.06 -31.17
C ALA A 228 4.55 4.99 -32.23
N GLY A 229 3.39 5.09 -32.89
CA GLY A 229 2.97 4.18 -33.98
C GLY A 229 2.60 2.76 -33.53
N VAL A 230 2.51 2.51 -32.23
CA VAL A 230 2.15 1.20 -31.67
C VAL A 230 0.73 1.25 -31.12
N THR A 231 -0.06 0.21 -31.40
CA THR A 231 -1.45 0.07 -30.94
C THR A 231 -1.65 -1.11 -30.00
N THR A 232 -0.65 -1.97 -29.83
CA THR A 232 -0.68 -3.16 -28.98
C THR A 232 0.48 -3.18 -28.00
N TYR A 233 0.24 -3.64 -26.78
CA TYR A 233 1.23 -3.66 -25.73
C TYR A 233 1.77 -5.06 -25.45
N ALA A 234 3.06 -5.15 -25.13
CA ALA A 234 3.70 -6.33 -24.58
C ALA A 234 4.26 -5.99 -23.19
N SER A 235 3.83 -6.73 -22.17
CA SER A 235 4.09 -6.45 -20.75
C SER A 235 5.42 -6.95 -20.22
N ASP A 236 5.99 -8.01 -20.80
CA ASP A 236 7.23 -8.63 -20.33
C ASP A 236 8.37 -7.64 -19.97
N PRO A 237 8.67 -6.61 -20.79
CA PRO A 237 9.75 -5.69 -20.45
C PRO A 237 9.43 -4.79 -19.25
N ALA A 238 8.14 -4.51 -19.04
CA ALA A 238 7.67 -3.64 -17.97
C ALA A 238 7.72 -4.37 -16.63
N ASP A 239 7.22 -5.59 -16.58
CA ASP A 239 7.28 -6.47 -15.42
C ASP A 239 8.71 -6.70 -14.94
N ARG A 240 9.65 -6.93 -15.87
CA ARG A 240 11.08 -7.05 -15.53
C ARG A 240 11.66 -5.80 -14.88
N LEU A 241 11.25 -4.61 -15.34
CA LEU A 241 11.74 -3.35 -14.78
C LEU A 241 11.15 -3.12 -13.37
N ILE A 242 9.87 -3.41 -13.17
CA ILE A 242 9.23 -3.36 -11.84
C ILE A 242 9.88 -4.36 -10.89
N GLN A 243 10.11 -5.59 -11.33
CA GLN A 243 10.79 -6.61 -10.53
C GLN A 243 12.22 -6.20 -10.19
N SER A 244 12.96 -5.62 -11.15
CA SER A 244 14.30 -5.08 -10.89
C SER A 244 14.26 -3.97 -9.84
N LEU A 245 13.27 -3.07 -9.90
CA LEU A 245 13.09 -2.02 -8.91
C LEU A 245 12.79 -2.61 -7.52
N GLN A 246 11.86 -3.57 -7.42
CA GLN A 246 11.56 -4.26 -6.16
C GLN A 246 12.82 -4.88 -5.55
N ASN A 247 13.63 -5.58 -6.35
CA ASN A 247 14.88 -6.17 -5.89
C ASN A 247 15.86 -5.13 -5.34
N GLN A 248 15.96 -3.95 -5.97
CA GLN A 248 16.80 -2.85 -5.48
C GLN A 248 16.25 -2.27 -4.16
N LEU A 249 14.94 -2.09 -4.07
CA LEU A 249 14.28 -1.60 -2.84
C LEU A 249 14.45 -2.58 -1.66
N ASP A 250 14.34 -3.89 -1.92
CA ASP A 250 14.61 -4.93 -0.93
C ASP A 250 16.07 -4.89 -0.47
N ALA A 251 17.01 -4.73 -1.41
CA ALA A 251 18.44 -4.70 -1.11
C ALA A 251 18.80 -3.53 -0.19
N VAL A 252 18.35 -2.31 -0.49
CA VAL A 252 18.63 -1.12 0.33
C VAL A 252 17.90 -1.15 1.68
N ALA A 253 16.73 -1.77 1.73
CA ALA A 253 16.00 -1.95 2.98
C ALA A 253 16.70 -2.94 3.91
N ALA A 254 17.32 -4.00 3.35
CA ALA A 254 18.06 -4.99 4.11
C ALA A 254 19.35 -4.42 4.72
N THR A 255 20.08 -3.57 3.99
CA THR A 255 21.31 -2.92 4.51
C THR A 255 21.04 -1.95 5.66
N ALA A 256 19.91 -1.23 5.64
CA ALA A 256 19.56 -0.29 6.71
C ALA A 256 19.13 -0.98 8.04
N SER A 257 18.86 -2.28 8.00
CA SER A 257 18.45 -3.07 9.18
C SER A 257 19.61 -3.76 9.91
N ARG A 258 20.84 -3.59 9.43
CA ARG A 258 22.07 -4.10 10.05
C ARG A 258 22.79 -3.00 10.83
#